data_AF-A0A2N1TX72-F1
#
_entry.id   AF-A0A2N1TX72-F1
#
_cell.length_a   1.000
_cell.length_b   1.000
_cell.length_c   1.000
_cell.angle_alpha   90.00
_cell.angle_beta   90.00
_cell.angle_gamma   90.00
#
_symmetry.space_group_name_H-M   'P 1'
#
loop_
_entity.id
_entity.type
_entity.pdbx_description
1 polymer ?
#
loop_
_entity_poly.entity_id
_entity_poly.type
_entity_poly.pdbx_seq_one_letter_code
_entity_poly.pdbx_strand_id
1 'polypeptide(L)'
;MMRISSKAIVITVLLMMLCAATTFVQAQDAVNYYYEEGAWLDIADNIGDDKGPGYYQYPLDKRLRRGTFDLKRFRVYEEGSVVVFEIQMRNYIMREWPDTRKSEDQGFVANMWDIYIDIDGRENSGYQMALPGRDLMFSGNLGWEKVVIITPLSEFEVFDILRNKTDELDFQNRVDDVVYPDYVRVERDKMIVKIAKSKLPGISERSGYQCLAMGYNRIVSPNRLLNRDVRGFPTFDDFGGGHDSYGDPPVMDIIVPEGEDQYKLLRDFRSEPYRENIRYASVPFVFAGGKKHAPGMKPVVKEPAATLGINIPPPAIIPPPTAPTAPTAPLKPILTPRPTAPVKPAPIATQNSSGFVPLKPVASSKPKEGFKPIPKAPDGFIPVKKKD
;
A
#
# COMPACT_ATOMS: atom_id res chain seq x y z
N MET A 1 4.94 55.74 49.12
CA MET A 1 3.76 54.94 49.55
C MET A 1 2.62 55.23 48.58
N MET A 2 2.39 54.33 47.61
CA MET A 2 1.36 54.50 46.58
C MET A 2 0.05 53.88 47.09
N ARG A 3 -0.98 54.69 47.33
CA ARG A 3 -2.30 54.22 47.77
C ARG A 3 -3.02 53.57 46.59
N ILE A 4 -3.13 52.25 46.61
CA ILE A 4 -3.95 51.50 45.66
C ILE A 4 -5.42 51.81 45.99
N SER A 5 -6.14 52.36 45.02
CA SER A 5 -7.57 52.71 45.14
C SER A 5 -8.42 51.46 45.31
N SER A 6 -9.38 51.49 46.24
CA SER A 6 -10.31 50.38 46.53
C SER A 6 -11.05 49.87 45.30
N LYS A 7 -11.21 50.71 44.26
CA LYS A 7 -11.81 50.30 42.97
C LYS A 7 -10.92 49.34 42.17
N ALA A 8 -9.59 49.48 42.26
CA ALA A 8 -8.66 48.59 41.56
C ALA A 8 -8.68 47.17 42.17
N ILE A 9 -8.80 47.07 43.50
CA ILE A 9 -8.87 45.80 44.22
C ILE A 9 -10.14 45.03 43.85
N VAL A 10 -11.28 45.72 43.75
CA VAL A 10 -12.56 45.09 43.38
C VAL A 10 -12.52 44.56 41.94
N ILE A 11 -11.90 45.29 41.01
CA ILE A 11 -11.77 44.84 39.62
C ILE A 11 -10.85 43.62 39.52
N THR A 12 -9.74 43.58 40.26
CA THR A 12 -8.82 42.43 40.26
C THR A 12 -9.47 41.19 40.87
N VAL A 13 -10.27 41.34 41.93
CA VAL A 13 -11.01 40.23 42.56
C VAL A 13 -12.11 39.71 41.63
N LEU A 14 -12.82 40.59 40.92
CA LEU A 14 -13.85 40.19 39.95
C LEU A 14 -13.22 39.48 38.74
N LEU A 15 -12.06 39.93 38.26
CA LEU A 15 -11.32 39.30 37.17
C LEU A 15 -10.74 37.94 37.57
N MET A 16 -10.26 37.79 38.81
CA MET A 16 -9.85 36.49 39.36
C MET A 16 -11.03 35.53 39.54
N MET A 17 -12.20 36.01 39.98
CA MET A 17 -13.40 35.15 40.05
C MET A 17 -13.89 34.73 38.66
N LEU A 18 -13.77 35.60 37.65
CA LEU A 18 -14.12 35.26 36.27
C LEU A 18 -13.13 34.25 35.67
N CYS A 19 -11.84 34.37 35.97
CA CYS A 19 -10.83 33.36 35.60
C CYS A 19 -10.99 32.04 36.36
N ALA A 20 -11.40 32.07 37.63
CA ALA A 20 -11.69 30.86 38.41
C ALA A 20 -12.98 30.15 37.94
N ALA A 21 -13.96 30.89 37.42
CA ALA A 21 -15.15 30.30 36.82
C ALA A 21 -14.87 29.61 35.46
N THR A 22 -13.85 30.04 34.72
CA THR A 22 -13.42 29.37 33.47
C THR A 22 -12.61 28.10 33.68
N THR A 23 -12.10 27.84 34.90
CA THR A 23 -11.33 26.62 35.21
C THR A 23 -12.18 25.46 35.74
N PHE A 24 -13.50 25.64 35.86
CA PHE A 24 -14.45 24.58 36.25
C PHE A 24 -15.37 24.15 35.11
N VAL A 25 -14.91 24.22 33.85
CA VAL A 25 -15.40 23.27 32.84
C VAL A 25 -14.80 21.93 33.24
N GLN A 26 -15.48 21.21 34.13
CA GLN A 26 -15.20 19.81 34.34
C GLN A 26 -15.18 19.15 32.97
N ALA A 27 -14.09 18.44 32.68
CA ALA A 27 -14.06 17.47 31.61
C ALA A 27 -15.26 16.55 31.84
N GLN A 28 -16.32 16.79 31.08
CA GLN A 28 -17.45 15.91 31.05
C GLN A 28 -16.89 14.63 30.44
N ASP A 29 -16.79 13.57 31.26
CA ASP A 29 -16.30 12.28 30.78
C ASP A 29 -17.02 11.97 29.48
N ALA A 30 -16.25 11.66 28.44
CA ALA A 30 -16.80 11.42 27.11
C ALA A 30 -17.85 10.32 27.23
N VAL A 31 -19.11 10.68 26.99
CA VAL A 31 -20.22 9.71 27.05
C VAL A 31 -19.95 8.68 25.95
N ASN A 32 -19.64 7.46 26.37
CA ASN A 32 -19.44 6.33 25.46
C ASN A 32 -20.79 5.86 24.91
N TYR A 33 -21.29 6.57 23.89
CA TYR A 33 -22.56 6.25 23.24
C TYR A 33 -22.55 4.89 22.50
N TYR A 34 -21.38 4.27 22.34
CA TYR A 34 -21.17 3.09 21.50
C TYR A 34 -20.83 1.82 22.26
N TYR A 35 -20.81 1.84 23.61
CA TYR A 35 -20.33 0.72 24.41
C TYR A 35 -18.93 0.24 23.97
N GLU A 36 -18.01 1.16 23.65
CA GLU A 36 -16.59 0.82 23.48
C GLU A 36 -16.08 0.26 24.83
N GLU A 37 -16.22 -1.05 25.05
CA GLU A 37 -15.32 -1.77 25.93
C GLU A 37 -13.91 -1.53 25.39
N GLY A 38 -12.94 -1.28 26.28
CA GLY A 38 -11.61 -0.79 25.90
C GLY A 38 -11.04 -1.53 24.68
N ALA A 39 -10.60 -0.77 23.67
CA ALA A 39 -10.14 -1.33 22.41
C ALA A 39 -9.07 -2.42 22.65
N TRP A 40 -9.24 -3.57 22.00
CA TRP A 40 -8.27 -4.67 22.03
C TRP A 40 -6.91 -4.24 21.50
N LEU A 41 -6.94 -3.44 20.43
CA LEU A 41 -5.79 -2.76 19.88
C LEU A 41 -6.17 -1.33 19.52
N ASP A 42 -5.29 -0.40 19.84
CA ASP A 42 -5.39 0.99 19.42
C ASP A 42 -3.96 1.50 19.20
N ILE A 43 -3.58 1.65 17.93
CA ILE A 43 -2.24 2.03 17.53
C ILE A 43 -2.28 3.22 16.59
N ALA A 44 -1.49 4.24 16.90
CA ALA A 44 -1.21 5.34 15.98
C ALA A 44 -0.05 4.92 15.07
N ASP A 45 -0.15 5.31 13.82
CA ASP A 45 0.91 5.13 12.84
C ASP A 45 1.60 6.48 12.56
N ASN A 46 2.80 6.43 11.98
CA ASN A 46 3.50 7.65 11.61
C ASN A 46 2.76 8.32 10.44
N ILE A 47 3.04 9.61 10.22
CA ILE A 47 2.39 10.36 9.14
C ILE A 47 3.41 10.64 8.04
N GLY A 48 3.07 10.28 6.81
CA GLY A 48 3.89 10.55 5.63
C GLY A 48 4.94 9.49 5.34
N ASP A 49 4.77 8.30 5.87
CA ASP A 49 5.57 7.12 5.59
C ASP A 49 4.92 6.11 4.63
N ASP A 50 3.88 6.54 3.91
CA ASP A 50 3.27 5.97 2.70
C ASP A 50 4.24 5.80 1.50
N LYS A 51 5.38 5.15 1.72
CA LYS A 51 6.50 4.97 0.78
C LYS A 51 7.05 3.55 0.79
N GLY A 52 6.30 2.59 1.34
CA GLY A 52 6.70 1.18 1.47
C GLY A 52 8.09 1.05 2.12
N PRO A 53 9.12 0.53 1.43
CA PRO A 53 10.50 0.43 1.94
C PRO A 53 11.23 1.79 2.10
N GLY A 54 10.52 2.90 1.94
CA GLY A 54 11.00 4.29 2.11
C GLY A 54 11.32 5.03 0.82
N TYR A 55 11.15 4.38 -0.34
CA TYR A 55 11.48 4.95 -1.65
C TYR A 55 10.40 4.74 -2.72
N TYR A 56 9.27 4.12 -2.39
CA TYR A 56 8.20 3.99 -3.36
C TYR A 56 7.57 5.33 -3.72
N GLN A 57 7.05 5.36 -4.93
CA GLN A 57 6.45 6.53 -5.54
C GLN A 57 4.98 6.22 -5.87
N TYR A 58 4.13 7.22 -5.65
CA TYR A 58 2.75 7.19 -6.06
C TYR A 58 2.61 7.01 -7.58
N PRO A 59 1.48 6.45 -8.07
CA PRO A 59 1.19 6.43 -9.49
C PRO A 59 1.09 7.86 -10.06
N LEU A 60 1.31 8.00 -11.37
CA LEU A 60 1.24 9.28 -12.07
C LEU A 60 -0.19 9.85 -12.16
N ASP A 61 -1.20 9.05 -11.85
CA ASP A 61 -2.58 9.50 -11.72
C ASP A 61 -2.71 10.55 -10.60
N LYS A 62 -2.86 11.81 -11.00
CA LYS A 62 -2.96 12.96 -10.09
C LYS A 62 -4.18 12.94 -9.18
N ARG A 63 -5.17 12.07 -9.43
CA ARG A 63 -6.32 11.85 -8.53
C ARG A 63 -5.87 11.17 -7.23
N LEU A 64 -4.79 10.37 -7.28
CA LEU A 64 -4.18 9.72 -6.13
C LEU A 64 -3.17 10.66 -5.48
N ARG A 65 -3.60 11.38 -4.45
CA ARG A 65 -2.76 12.37 -3.76
C ARG A 65 -1.94 11.70 -2.66
N ARG A 66 -0.77 12.27 -2.34
CA ARG A 66 0.01 11.88 -1.16
C ARG A 66 -0.87 11.86 0.08
N GLY A 67 -0.77 10.82 0.90
CA GLY A 67 -1.67 10.59 2.02
C GLY A 67 -2.85 9.68 1.71
N THR A 68 -3.11 9.32 0.43
CA THR A 68 -4.21 8.39 0.09
C THR A 68 -3.97 7.00 0.66
N PHE A 69 -2.73 6.56 0.85
CA PHE A 69 -2.36 5.22 1.32
C PHE A 69 -1.62 5.26 2.66
N ASP A 70 -1.68 6.40 3.35
CA ASP A 70 -0.94 6.74 4.57
C ASP A 70 -1.83 6.48 5.78
N LEU A 71 -1.50 5.45 6.54
CA LEU A 71 -2.19 5.09 7.76
C LEU A 71 -1.96 6.18 8.82
N LYS A 72 -2.92 6.36 9.70
CA LYS A 72 -2.81 7.28 10.83
C LYS A 72 -3.12 6.59 12.14
N ARG A 73 -4.09 5.68 12.11
CA ARG A 73 -4.51 4.93 13.29
C ARG A 73 -5.22 3.66 12.89
N PHE A 74 -5.02 2.62 13.66
CA PHE A 74 -5.75 1.37 13.53
C PHE A 74 -6.32 0.98 14.89
N ARG A 75 -7.62 0.67 14.95
CA ARG A 75 -8.30 0.24 16.16
C ARG A 75 -9.06 -1.05 15.92
N VAL A 76 -9.05 -1.93 16.92
CA VAL A 76 -9.84 -3.15 16.97
C VAL A 76 -10.58 -3.20 18.29
N TYR A 77 -11.89 -3.41 18.26
CA TYR A 77 -12.72 -3.49 19.45
C TYR A 77 -13.95 -4.37 19.22
N GLU A 78 -14.54 -4.84 20.32
CA GLU A 78 -15.78 -5.63 20.29
C GLU A 78 -17.00 -4.73 20.48
N GLU A 79 -18.07 -5.01 19.72
CA GLU A 79 -19.39 -4.41 19.89
C GLU A 79 -20.44 -5.53 19.90
N GLY A 80 -20.66 -6.16 21.06
CA GLY A 80 -21.57 -7.29 21.20
C GLY A 80 -21.10 -8.52 20.40
N SER A 81 -21.85 -8.94 19.37
CA SER A 81 -21.50 -10.14 18.57
C SER A 81 -20.60 -9.84 17.37
N VAL A 82 -20.14 -8.61 17.20
CA VAL A 82 -19.26 -8.19 16.10
C VAL A 82 -17.92 -7.67 16.61
N VAL A 83 -16.88 -7.88 15.82
CA VAL A 83 -15.59 -7.19 15.93
C VAL A 83 -15.58 -6.05 14.94
N VAL A 84 -15.15 -4.87 15.40
CA VAL A 84 -15.03 -3.67 14.58
C VAL A 84 -13.56 -3.37 14.36
N PHE A 85 -13.18 -3.20 13.10
CA PHE A 85 -11.89 -2.69 12.68
C PHE A 85 -12.08 -1.26 12.14
N GLU A 86 -11.42 -0.30 12.77
CA GLU A 86 -11.38 1.09 12.30
C GLU A 86 -9.99 1.37 11.72
N ILE A 87 -9.94 1.71 10.44
CA ILE A 87 -8.71 2.15 9.76
C ILE A 87 -8.85 3.64 9.48
N GLN A 88 -8.01 4.46 10.11
CA GLN A 88 -7.95 5.89 9.85
C GLN A 88 -6.77 6.20 8.93
N MET A 89 -7.05 6.91 7.84
CA MET A 89 -6.07 7.37 6.88
C MET A 89 -5.70 8.83 7.14
N ARG A 90 -4.57 9.29 6.57
CA ARG A 90 -4.20 10.70 6.60
C ARG A 90 -5.16 11.58 5.79
N ASN A 91 -5.57 11.11 4.61
CA ASN A 91 -6.52 11.79 3.74
C ASN A 91 -7.91 11.18 3.81
N TYR A 92 -8.90 11.92 3.31
CA TYR A 92 -10.22 11.35 3.08
C TYR A 92 -10.17 10.17 2.11
N ILE A 93 -10.89 9.12 2.46
CA ILE A 93 -11.08 7.95 1.62
C ILE A 93 -12.02 8.35 0.48
N MET A 94 -11.52 8.17 -0.73
CA MET A 94 -12.23 8.57 -1.94
C MET A 94 -13.40 7.63 -2.21
N ARG A 95 -14.62 8.18 -2.17
CA ARG A 95 -15.85 7.44 -2.40
C ARG A 95 -16.18 7.21 -3.87
N GLU A 96 -15.77 8.14 -4.71
CA GLU A 96 -15.95 8.11 -6.16
C GLU A 96 -14.77 8.80 -6.84
N TRP A 97 -14.49 8.42 -8.08
CA TRP A 97 -13.47 9.11 -8.88
C TRP A 97 -13.91 10.56 -9.18
N PRO A 98 -13.07 11.59 -8.93
CA PRO A 98 -13.49 12.98 -8.98
C PRO A 98 -13.97 13.45 -10.36
N ASP A 99 -13.44 12.85 -11.42
CA ASP A 99 -13.69 13.18 -12.82
C ASP A 99 -14.93 12.47 -13.38
N THR A 100 -15.10 11.19 -13.04
CA THR A 100 -16.19 10.37 -13.59
C THR A 100 -17.39 10.24 -12.67
N ARG A 101 -17.24 10.59 -11.38
CA ARG A 101 -18.23 10.35 -10.30
C ARG A 101 -18.65 8.88 -10.20
N LYS A 102 -17.79 7.96 -10.66
CA LYS A 102 -18.01 6.53 -10.53
C LYS A 102 -17.48 6.04 -9.20
N SER A 103 -18.31 5.27 -8.50
CA SER A 103 -17.96 4.48 -7.32
C SER A 103 -17.91 3.00 -7.71
N GLU A 104 -17.30 2.20 -6.85
CA GLU A 104 -17.47 0.74 -6.82
C GLU A 104 -18.55 0.37 -5.78
N ASP A 105 -18.88 -0.92 -5.69
CA ASP A 105 -19.99 -1.47 -4.89
C ASP A 105 -19.93 -1.08 -3.40
N GLN A 106 -18.74 -1.04 -2.81
CA GLN A 106 -18.55 -0.74 -1.37
C GLN A 106 -18.44 0.76 -1.07
N GLY A 107 -18.60 1.64 -2.07
CA GLY A 107 -18.64 3.08 -1.83
C GLY A 107 -17.29 3.75 -1.59
N PHE A 108 -16.20 3.14 -2.08
CA PHE A 108 -14.84 3.67 -2.20
C PHE A 108 -14.15 3.12 -3.42
N VAL A 109 -13.01 3.68 -3.84
CA VAL A 109 -12.40 3.33 -5.14
C VAL A 109 -10.89 3.05 -5.14
N ALA A 110 -10.07 3.86 -4.46
CA ALA A 110 -8.62 3.82 -4.67
C ALA A 110 -7.87 2.89 -3.71
N ASN A 111 -8.37 2.75 -2.50
CA ASN A 111 -7.72 2.02 -1.42
C ASN A 111 -8.06 0.53 -1.47
N MET A 112 -7.14 -0.27 -0.93
CA MET A 112 -7.37 -1.66 -0.55
C MET A 112 -6.65 -1.90 0.77
N TRP A 113 -7.25 -2.70 1.65
CA TRP A 113 -6.59 -3.12 2.87
C TRP A 113 -6.71 -4.63 3.08
N ASP A 114 -5.66 -5.22 3.61
CA ASP A 114 -5.72 -6.54 4.22
C ASP A 114 -5.51 -6.38 5.72
N ILE A 115 -6.28 -7.10 6.53
CA ILE A 115 -6.04 -7.23 7.97
C ILE A 115 -5.76 -8.71 8.24
N TYR A 116 -4.48 -9.04 8.41
CA TYR A 116 -4.05 -10.37 8.83
C TYR A 116 -4.20 -10.51 10.34
N ILE A 117 -4.75 -11.64 10.78
CA ILE A 117 -5.09 -11.90 12.17
C ILE A 117 -4.40 -13.20 12.60
N ASP A 118 -3.44 -13.04 13.49
CA ASP A 118 -2.87 -14.12 14.30
C ASP A 118 -3.79 -14.32 15.51
N ILE A 119 -4.62 -15.35 15.47
CA ILE A 119 -5.63 -15.64 16.47
C ILE A 119 -4.99 -16.23 17.73
N ASP A 120 -3.98 -17.07 17.58
CA ASP A 120 -3.45 -17.89 18.67
C ASP A 120 -2.12 -17.39 19.28
N GLY A 121 -1.39 -16.52 18.58
CA GLY A 121 -0.12 -15.93 18.99
C GLY A 121 1.03 -16.92 19.08
N ARG A 122 0.98 -18.04 18.33
CA ARG A 122 1.94 -19.15 18.45
C ARG A 122 2.89 -19.25 17.27
N GLU A 123 4.17 -19.46 17.57
CA GLU A 123 5.18 -19.73 16.55
C GLU A 123 4.85 -21.02 15.78
N ASN A 124 5.09 -20.99 14.47
CA ASN A 124 4.84 -22.08 13.53
C ASN A 124 3.36 -22.51 13.45
N SER A 125 2.45 -21.63 13.87
CA SER A 125 1.01 -21.72 13.62
C SER A 125 0.60 -20.78 12.48
N GLY A 126 -0.53 -21.07 11.84
CA GLY A 126 -1.08 -20.26 10.77
C GLY A 126 -0.24 -20.23 9.48
N TYR A 127 -0.64 -19.35 8.56
CA TYR A 127 0.07 -19.13 7.30
C TYR A 127 1.10 -18.02 7.44
N GLN A 128 2.35 -18.31 7.11
CA GLN A 128 3.45 -17.34 7.25
C GLN A 128 3.59 -16.40 6.04
N MET A 129 3.04 -16.78 4.89
CA MET A 129 3.02 -15.96 3.69
C MET A 129 1.72 -15.18 3.62
N ALA A 130 1.80 -13.91 3.23
CA ALA A 130 0.61 -13.11 2.90
C ALA A 130 -0.10 -13.65 1.65
N LEU A 131 -1.28 -13.08 1.37
CA LEU A 131 -2.05 -13.42 0.18
C LEU A 131 -1.23 -13.20 -1.12
N PRO A 132 -1.58 -13.92 -2.20
CA PRO A 132 -0.87 -13.78 -3.47
C PRO A 132 -0.79 -12.33 -3.94
N GLY A 133 0.40 -11.92 -4.37
CA GLY A 133 0.68 -10.57 -4.84
C GLY A 133 0.87 -9.52 -3.75
N ARG A 134 1.07 -9.92 -2.49
CA ARG A 134 1.56 -9.03 -1.40
C ARG A 134 3.08 -9.10 -1.24
N ASP A 135 3.69 -10.18 -1.74
CA ASP A 135 5.13 -10.42 -1.74
C ASP A 135 5.81 -10.13 -0.38
N LEU A 136 5.17 -10.57 0.72
CA LEU A 136 5.69 -10.47 2.08
C LEU A 136 5.31 -11.68 2.94
N MET A 137 6.01 -11.81 4.06
CA MET A 137 5.81 -12.84 5.09
C MET A 137 5.73 -12.21 6.49
N PHE A 138 5.39 -13.03 7.49
CA PHE A 138 5.28 -12.60 8.88
C PHE A 138 6.50 -13.01 9.72
N SER A 139 6.95 -12.09 10.58
CA SER A 139 8.18 -12.27 11.36
C SER A 139 7.94 -13.07 12.65
N GLY A 140 9.00 -13.65 13.22
CA GLY A 140 8.92 -14.40 14.48
C GLY A 140 8.31 -15.80 14.33
N ASN A 141 8.29 -16.35 13.11
CA ASN A 141 7.62 -17.60 12.76
C ASN A 141 6.10 -17.60 13.05
N LEU A 142 5.52 -16.44 13.31
CA LEU A 142 4.08 -16.28 13.47
C LEU A 142 3.40 -16.36 12.10
N GLY A 143 2.13 -16.71 12.11
CA GLY A 143 1.28 -16.77 10.93
C GLY A 143 -0.10 -16.22 11.22
N TRP A 144 -0.92 -16.13 10.19
CA TRP A 144 -2.33 -15.75 10.33
C TRP A 144 -3.24 -16.97 10.17
N GLU A 145 -4.34 -17.00 10.92
CA GLU A 145 -5.43 -17.97 10.75
C GLU A 145 -6.59 -17.37 9.94
N LYS A 146 -6.76 -16.05 9.99
CA LYS A 146 -7.77 -15.33 9.21
C LYS A 146 -7.18 -14.06 8.60
N VAL A 147 -7.62 -13.72 7.40
CA VAL A 147 -7.33 -12.42 6.77
C VAL A 147 -8.64 -11.77 6.34
N VAL A 148 -8.84 -10.52 6.74
CA VAL A 148 -9.95 -9.71 6.25
C VAL A 148 -9.48 -8.97 5.01
N ILE A 149 -10.15 -9.18 3.87
CA ILE A 149 -9.86 -8.45 2.63
C ILE A 149 -10.89 -7.33 2.44
N ILE A 150 -10.43 -6.09 2.39
CA ILE A 150 -11.28 -4.90 2.27
C ILE A 150 -11.01 -4.28 0.90
N THR A 151 -11.95 -4.53 -0.02
CA THR A 151 -11.87 -4.07 -1.41
C THR A 151 -13.05 -3.19 -1.77
N PRO A 152 -12.93 -2.35 -2.81
CA PRO A 152 -14.06 -1.63 -3.38
C PRO A 152 -15.22 -2.49 -3.89
N LEU A 153 -14.98 -3.79 -4.13
CA LEU A 153 -15.93 -4.72 -4.74
C LEU A 153 -16.92 -5.32 -3.74
N SER A 154 -18.07 -5.76 -4.24
CA SER A 154 -19.01 -6.54 -3.43
C SER A 154 -18.41 -7.87 -2.97
N GLU A 155 -18.90 -8.38 -1.84
CA GLU A 155 -18.50 -9.70 -1.30
C GLU A 155 -18.65 -10.80 -2.36
N PHE A 156 -19.75 -10.77 -3.13
CA PHE A 156 -20.00 -11.73 -4.19
C PHE A 156 -18.93 -11.71 -5.29
N GLU A 157 -18.55 -10.52 -5.76
CA GLU A 157 -17.49 -10.39 -6.78
C GLU A 157 -16.14 -10.86 -6.25
N VAL A 158 -15.75 -10.48 -5.04
CA VAL A 158 -14.47 -10.94 -4.47
C VAL A 158 -14.51 -12.46 -4.31
N PHE A 159 -15.59 -13.01 -3.76
CA PHE A 159 -15.76 -14.46 -3.60
C PHE A 159 -15.62 -15.22 -4.93
N ASP A 160 -16.29 -14.76 -5.99
CA ASP A 160 -16.19 -15.37 -7.31
C ASP A 160 -14.75 -15.30 -7.85
N ILE A 161 -14.08 -14.15 -7.70
CA ILE A 161 -12.69 -13.97 -8.11
C ILE A 161 -11.75 -14.94 -7.36
N LEU A 162 -11.89 -15.06 -6.03
CA LEU A 162 -11.00 -15.93 -5.25
C LEU A 162 -11.21 -17.41 -5.60
N ARG A 163 -12.47 -17.85 -5.73
CA ARG A 163 -12.81 -19.24 -6.06
C ARG A 163 -12.35 -19.62 -7.47
N ASN A 164 -12.46 -18.70 -8.43
CA ASN A 164 -12.11 -18.97 -9.83
C ASN A 164 -10.61 -18.79 -10.14
N LYS A 165 -9.79 -18.33 -9.19
CA LYS A 165 -8.33 -18.20 -9.36
C LYS A 165 -7.65 -19.57 -9.23
N THR A 166 -7.48 -20.30 -10.33
CA THR A 166 -7.00 -21.69 -10.29
C THR A 166 -5.47 -21.87 -10.33
N ASP A 167 -4.71 -20.79 -10.50
CA ASP A 167 -3.27 -20.88 -10.78
C ASP A 167 -2.41 -21.27 -9.55
N GLU A 168 -2.99 -21.26 -8.34
CA GLU A 168 -2.26 -21.47 -7.10
C GLU A 168 -3.03 -22.39 -6.15
N LEU A 169 -2.64 -23.66 -6.12
CA LEU A 169 -3.32 -24.71 -5.34
C LEU A 169 -3.25 -24.43 -3.84
N ASP A 170 -2.11 -23.93 -3.35
CA ASP A 170 -1.94 -23.57 -1.95
C ASP A 170 -2.85 -22.42 -1.55
N PHE A 171 -3.11 -21.46 -2.45
CA PHE A 171 -4.05 -20.38 -2.22
C PHE A 171 -5.49 -20.90 -2.15
N GLN A 172 -5.87 -21.84 -3.02
CA GLN A 172 -7.21 -22.45 -3.00
C GLN A 172 -7.55 -23.09 -1.65
N ASN A 173 -6.56 -23.70 -0.99
CA ASN A 173 -6.74 -24.27 0.35
C ASN A 173 -6.91 -23.20 1.45
N ARG A 174 -6.56 -21.94 1.18
CA ARG A 174 -6.63 -20.81 2.11
C ARG A 174 -7.86 -19.92 1.89
N VAL A 175 -8.64 -20.14 0.84
CA VAL A 175 -9.79 -19.27 0.49
C VAL A 175 -10.83 -19.23 1.62
N ASP A 176 -11.02 -20.34 2.36
CA ASP A 176 -11.96 -20.41 3.49
C ASP A 176 -11.48 -19.61 4.73
N ASP A 177 -10.21 -19.18 4.73
CA ASP A 177 -9.61 -18.32 5.74
C ASP A 177 -9.58 -16.84 5.34
N VAL A 178 -10.03 -16.53 4.12
CA VAL A 178 -10.28 -15.15 3.67
C VAL A 178 -11.69 -14.73 4.08
N VAL A 179 -11.76 -13.66 4.88
CA VAL A 179 -12.99 -13.14 5.47
C VAL A 179 -13.42 -11.86 4.77
N TYR A 180 -14.70 -11.81 4.40
CA TYR A 180 -15.33 -10.62 3.83
C TYR A 180 -16.07 -9.83 4.92
N PRO A 181 -15.96 -8.50 4.91
CA PRO A 181 -16.74 -7.63 5.79
C PRO A 181 -18.25 -7.87 5.70
N ASP A 182 -18.93 -7.96 6.84
CA ASP A 182 -20.41 -7.90 6.88
C ASP A 182 -20.93 -6.49 6.64
N TYR A 183 -20.11 -5.50 6.98
CA TYR A 183 -20.44 -4.09 6.82
C TYR A 183 -19.18 -3.26 6.62
N VAL A 184 -19.25 -2.35 5.66
CA VAL A 184 -18.20 -1.38 5.35
C VAL A 184 -18.83 0.01 5.32
N ARG A 185 -18.22 0.98 6.00
CA ARG A 185 -18.62 2.38 5.91
C ARG A 185 -17.44 3.32 5.91
N VAL A 186 -17.42 4.19 4.91
CA VAL A 186 -16.50 5.32 4.83
C VAL A 186 -17.06 6.52 5.58
N GLU A 187 -16.31 7.00 6.55
CA GLU A 187 -16.55 8.24 7.28
C GLU A 187 -15.36 9.19 7.11
N ARG A 188 -15.40 10.03 6.06
CA ARG A 188 -14.29 10.94 5.71
C ARG A 188 -12.96 10.19 5.54
N ASP A 189 -12.06 10.28 6.51
CA ASP A 189 -10.75 9.62 6.58
C ASP A 189 -10.79 8.23 7.26
N LYS A 190 -11.94 7.78 7.76
CA LYS A 190 -12.07 6.50 8.45
C LYS A 190 -12.80 5.45 7.62
N MET A 191 -12.28 4.24 7.62
CA MET A 191 -12.95 3.03 7.19
C MET A 191 -13.42 2.26 8.42
N ILE A 192 -14.73 2.07 8.55
CA ILE A 192 -15.34 1.24 9.60
C ILE A 192 -15.76 -0.08 9.00
N VAL A 193 -15.17 -1.17 9.49
CA VAL A 193 -15.41 -2.53 9.04
C VAL A 193 -15.98 -3.33 10.20
N LYS A 194 -17.17 -3.90 10.05
CA LYS A 194 -17.76 -4.79 11.07
C LYS A 194 -17.81 -6.22 10.55
N ILE A 195 -17.45 -7.16 11.42
CA ILE A 195 -17.41 -8.59 11.13
C ILE A 195 -18.03 -9.36 12.29
N ALA A 196 -18.95 -10.27 12.00
CA ALA A 196 -19.52 -11.18 12.97
C ALA A 196 -18.42 -12.07 13.58
N LYS A 197 -18.40 -12.20 14.91
CA LYS A 197 -17.43 -13.07 15.61
C LYS A 197 -17.48 -14.53 15.13
N SER A 198 -18.61 -14.99 14.59
CA SER A 198 -18.74 -16.32 13.98
C SER A 198 -17.87 -16.52 12.73
N LYS A 199 -17.54 -15.44 11.98
CA LYS A 199 -16.59 -15.47 10.86
C LYS A 199 -15.12 -15.48 11.31
N LEU A 200 -14.86 -15.17 12.58
CA LEU A 200 -13.53 -15.06 13.18
C LEU A 200 -13.43 -15.93 14.45
N PRO A 201 -13.57 -17.27 14.33
CA PRO A 201 -13.61 -18.16 15.48
C PRO A 201 -12.31 -18.07 16.29
N GLY A 202 -12.43 -17.78 17.58
CA GLY A 202 -11.29 -17.70 18.52
C GLY A 202 -10.66 -16.31 18.64
N ILE A 203 -11.07 -15.33 17.82
CA ILE A 203 -10.58 -13.95 17.95
C ILE A 203 -10.86 -13.39 19.35
N SER A 204 -9.87 -12.69 19.91
CA SER A 204 -9.95 -12.09 21.25
C SER A 204 -8.97 -10.93 21.38
N GLU A 205 -8.96 -10.28 22.54
CA GLU A 205 -7.99 -9.25 22.92
C GLU A 205 -6.52 -9.72 22.91
N ARG A 206 -6.28 -11.03 22.82
CA ARG A 206 -4.93 -11.62 22.73
C ARG A 206 -4.43 -11.78 21.30
N SER A 207 -5.29 -11.61 20.31
CA SER A 207 -4.93 -11.77 18.89
C SER A 207 -3.94 -10.68 18.44
N GLY A 208 -3.10 -11.03 17.48
CA GLY A 208 -2.17 -10.13 16.79
C GLY A 208 -2.75 -9.69 15.45
N TYR A 209 -2.42 -8.46 15.06
CA TYR A 209 -2.94 -7.86 13.83
C TYR A 209 -1.82 -7.28 12.98
N GLN A 210 -1.94 -7.40 11.67
CA GLN A 210 -1.14 -6.61 10.73
C GLN A 210 -2.07 -6.07 9.65
N CYS A 211 -2.11 -4.75 9.51
CA CYS A 211 -2.93 -4.04 8.54
C CYS A 211 -2.04 -3.53 7.43
N LEU A 212 -2.24 -4.03 6.21
CA LEU A 212 -1.53 -3.55 5.02
C LEU A 212 -2.40 -2.51 4.32
N ALA A 213 -1.87 -1.31 4.06
CA ALA A 213 -2.49 -0.32 3.20
C ALA A 213 -1.89 -0.38 1.79
N MET A 214 -2.77 -0.61 0.80
CA MET A 214 -2.41 -0.83 -0.59
C MET A 214 -3.30 -0.01 -1.54
N GLY A 215 -2.87 0.07 -2.79
CA GLY A 215 -3.71 0.58 -3.88
C GLY A 215 -4.57 -0.53 -4.46
N TYR A 216 -5.86 -0.27 -4.66
CA TYR A 216 -6.75 -1.18 -5.38
C TYR A 216 -6.55 -1.07 -6.90
N ASN A 217 -6.55 -2.21 -7.59
CA ASN A 217 -6.66 -2.33 -9.03
C ASN A 217 -7.33 -3.67 -9.39
N ARG A 218 -8.32 -3.68 -10.29
CA ARG A 218 -9.09 -4.89 -10.66
C ARG A 218 -8.28 -5.83 -11.58
N ILE A 219 -7.08 -6.23 -11.14
CA ILE A 219 -6.19 -7.14 -11.84
C ILE A 219 -6.05 -8.42 -11.02
N VAL A 220 -6.27 -9.54 -11.69
CA VAL A 220 -6.09 -10.88 -11.14
C VAL A 220 -5.18 -11.64 -12.09
N SER A 221 -4.10 -12.19 -11.56
CA SER A 221 -3.15 -13.02 -12.29
C SER A 221 -2.58 -14.05 -11.32
N PRO A 222 -1.74 -15.02 -11.74
CA PRO A 222 -1.07 -15.93 -10.81
C PRO A 222 -0.46 -15.19 -9.60
N ASN A 223 0.03 -13.97 -9.82
CA ASN A 223 0.88 -13.24 -8.88
C ASN A 223 0.27 -11.93 -8.40
N ARG A 224 -1.00 -11.66 -8.72
CA ARG A 224 -1.68 -10.43 -8.34
C ARG A 224 -3.09 -10.74 -7.90
N LEU A 225 -3.52 -10.05 -6.86
CA LEU A 225 -4.86 -10.20 -6.32
C LEU A 225 -5.44 -8.83 -5.94
N LEU A 226 -6.08 -8.16 -6.91
CA LEU A 226 -6.84 -6.93 -6.73
C LEU A 226 -6.04 -5.70 -6.24
N ASN A 227 -4.71 -5.81 -6.16
CA ASN A 227 -3.82 -4.73 -5.76
C ASN A 227 -3.09 -4.11 -6.97
N ARG A 228 -2.76 -2.83 -6.87
CA ARG A 228 -1.77 -2.14 -7.72
C ARG A 228 -0.40 -2.79 -7.52
N ASP A 229 0.40 -2.76 -8.59
CA ASP A 229 1.75 -3.31 -8.58
C ASP A 229 2.78 -2.21 -8.26
N VAL A 230 4.04 -2.59 -8.08
CA VAL A 230 5.17 -1.67 -8.02
C VAL A 230 6.07 -1.94 -9.22
N ARG A 231 6.42 -0.88 -9.96
CA ARG A 231 7.31 -0.92 -11.11
C ARG A 231 8.63 -0.22 -10.80
N GLY A 232 9.63 -0.40 -11.65
CA GLY A 232 10.85 0.40 -11.63
C GLY A 232 10.58 1.91 -11.68
N PHE A 233 9.66 2.32 -12.56
CA PHE A 233 9.18 3.70 -12.67
C PHE A 233 7.66 3.76 -12.50
N PRO A 234 7.11 4.78 -11.80
CA PRO A 234 5.68 4.88 -11.61
C PRO A 234 4.98 5.02 -12.96
N THR A 235 3.90 4.28 -13.14
CA THR A 235 3.03 4.41 -14.32
C THR A 235 1.78 5.19 -13.95
N PHE A 236 0.84 5.35 -14.87
CA PHE A 236 -0.46 5.93 -14.51
C PHE A 236 -1.18 5.08 -13.44
N ASP A 237 -1.03 3.76 -13.51
CA ASP A 237 -1.78 2.83 -12.68
C ASP A 237 -0.97 2.18 -11.55
N ASP A 238 0.33 1.95 -11.73
CA ASP A 238 1.14 1.23 -10.76
C ASP A 238 2.09 2.18 -10.02
N PHE A 239 2.44 1.82 -8.79
CA PHE A 239 3.45 2.51 -8.00
C PHE A 239 4.83 2.41 -8.67
N GLY A 240 5.76 3.25 -8.25
CA GLY A 240 7.13 3.27 -8.76
C GLY A 240 8.19 3.04 -7.69
N GLY A 241 9.43 2.82 -8.13
CA GLY A 241 10.60 2.69 -7.25
C GLY A 241 10.95 1.27 -6.84
N GLY A 242 10.22 0.24 -7.31
CA GLY A 242 10.57 -1.17 -7.11
C GLY A 242 11.50 -1.69 -8.20
N HIS A 243 11.48 -3.00 -8.42
CA HIS A 243 12.16 -3.66 -9.54
C HIS A 243 11.13 -4.21 -10.53
N ASP A 244 11.49 -4.26 -11.81
CA ASP A 244 10.64 -4.87 -12.85
C ASP A 244 10.75 -6.41 -12.87
N SER A 245 11.25 -7.01 -11.78
CA SER A 245 11.30 -8.45 -11.53
C SER A 245 10.18 -8.85 -10.55
N TYR A 246 10.36 -9.89 -9.73
CA TYR A 246 9.37 -10.32 -8.73
C TYR A 246 9.89 -10.09 -7.31
N GLY A 247 8.98 -9.89 -6.35
CA GLY A 247 9.32 -9.86 -4.91
C GLY A 247 9.30 -8.48 -4.27
N ASP A 248 9.01 -7.41 -5.01
CA ASP A 248 8.75 -6.10 -4.45
C ASP A 248 7.37 -6.11 -3.77
N PRO A 249 7.26 -5.95 -2.43
CA PRO A 249 5.97 -5.94 -1.76
C PRO A 249 5.17 -4.71 -2.20
N PRO A 250 3.98 -4.83 -2.80
CA PRO A 250 3.19 -3.68 -3.25
C PRO A 250 2.36 -3.06 -2.13
N VAL A 251 3.02 -2.83 -0.99
CA VAL A 251 2.46 -2.27 0.23
C VAL A 251 3.04 -0.88 0.44
N MET A 252 2.17 0.11 0.56
CA MET A 252 2.58 1.49 0.76
C MET A 252 2.80 1.81 2.23
N ASP A 253 2.03 1.15 3.11
CA ASP A 253 2.03 1.40 4.54
C ASP A 253 1.56 0.18 5.33
N ILE A 254 2.03 0.04 6.57
CA ILE A 254 1.69 -1.02 7.52
C ILE A 254 1.58 -0.44 8.93
N ILE A 255 0.85 -1.11 9.83
CA ILE A 255 0.96 -0.78 11.26
C ILE A 255 2.28 -1.31 11.83
N VAL A 256 2.94 -0.48 12.62
CA VAL A 256 4.28 -0.77 13.15
C VAL A 256 4.22 -0.91 14.69
N PRO A 257 4.75 -2.00 15.29
CA PRO A 257 4.89 -2.09 16.74
C PRO A 257 5.74 -0.97 17.33
N GLU A 258 5.58 -0.68 18.62
CA GLU A 258 6.36 0.33 19.32
C GLU A 258 7.87 0.09 19.18
N GLY A 259 8.60 1.14 18.79
CA GLY A 259 10.06 1.12 18.65
C GLY A 259 10.60 0.57 17.33
N GLU A 260 9.71 0.15 16.40
CA GLU A 260 10.10 -0.30 15.07
C GLU A 260 10.01 0.79 14.00
N ASP A 261 10.55 0.47 12.83
CA ASP A 261 10.62 1.35 11.68
C ASP A 261 10.15 0.60 10.42
N GLN A 262 9.01 1.04 9.88
CA GLN A 262 8.41 0.52 8.65
C GLN A 262 9.45 0.35 7.53
N TYR A 263 10.29 1.37 7.31
CA TYR A 263 11.22 1.36 6.18
C TYR A 263 12.29 0.28 6.33
N LYS A 264 12.67 -0.08 7.56
CA LYS A 264 13.60 -1.19 7.78
C LYS A 264 12.91 -2.53 7.52
N LEU A 265 11.69 -2.70 8.04
CA LEU A 265 10.92 -3.93 7.89
C LEU A 265 10.62 -4.24 6.42
N LEU A 266 10.14 -3.23 5.67
CA LEU A 266 9.76 -3.40 4.27
C LEU A 266 10.93 -3.37 3.29
N ARG A 267 12.13 -2.94 3.70
CA ARG A 267 13.33 -2.93 2.84
C ARG A 267 14.11 -4.24 2.87
N ASP A 268 13.91 -5.09 3.88
CA ASP A 268 14.61 -6.37 3.97
C ASP A 268 14.01 -7.46 3.08
N PHE A 269 13.97 -7.20 1.77
CA PHE A 269 13.61 -8.17 0.75
C PHE A 269 14.72 -8.26 -0.30
N ARG A 270 14.57 -9.15 -1.27
CA ARG A 270 15.40 -9.21 -2.47
C ARG A 270 14.53 -9.66 -3.63
N SER A 271 14.33 -8.74 -4.58
CA SER A 271 13.65 -9.05 -5.83
C SER A 271 14.53 -9.93 -6.72
N GLU A 272 13.89 -10.86 -7.43
CA GLU A 272 14.58 -11.82 -8.30
C GLU A 272 13.77 -12.05 -9.59
N PRO A 273 14.43 -12.34 -10.72
CA PRO A 273 13.75 -12.77 -11.95
C PRO A 273 13.04 -14.13 -11.80
N TYR A 274 13.51 -14.96 -10.88
CA TYR A 274 13.01 -16.30 -10.60
C TYR A 274 12.39 -16.35 -9.21
N ARG A 275 11.17 -16.87 -9.11
CA ARG A 275 10.31 -16.76 -7.93
C ARG A 275 10.86 -17.53 -6.73
N GLU A 276 11.41 -18.69 -6.99
CA GLU A 276 12.02 -19.58 -6.02
C GLU A 276 13.20 -18.94 -5.27
N ASN A 277 13.78 -17.87 -5.82
CA ASN A 277 14.93 -17.19 -5.26
C ASN A 277 14.56 -15.91 -4.50
N ILE A 278 13.29 -15.49 -4.56
CA ILE A 278 12.82 -14.27 -3.89
C ILE A 278 13.05 -14.43 -2.40
N ARG A 279 13.63 -13.39 -1.78
CA ARG A 279 13.62 -13.22 -0.34
C ARG A 279 12.57 -12.18 -0.01
N TYR A 280 11.46 -12.59 0.59
CA TYR A 280 10.37 -11.68 0.92
C TYR A 280 10.68 -10.82 2.15
N ALA A 281 10.11 -9.62 2.19
CA ALA A 281 10.10 -8.79 3.41
C ALA A 281 9.33 -9.51 4.51
N SER A 282 9.76 -9.36 5.76
CA SER A 282 9.13 -9.97 6.92
C SER A 282 8.62 -8.91 7.89
N VAL A 283 7.32 -8.87 8.13
CA VAL A 283 6.67 -7.85 8.97
C VAL A 283 6.09 -8.47 10.25
N PRO A 284 6.12 -7.79 11.40
CA PRO A 284 5.58 -8.32 12.65
C PRO A 284 4.05 -8.21 12.71
N PHE A 285 3.42 -9.05 13.51
CA PHE A 285 2.09 -8.75 14.06
C PHE A 285 2.22 -7.73 15.20
N VAL A 286 1.17 -6.93 15.36
CA VAL A 286 0.98 -5.98 16.45
C VAL A 286 -0.06 -6.53 17.40
N PHE A 287 0.33 -6.76 18.63
CA PHE A 287 -0.51 -7.21 19.74
C PHE A 287 -0.89 -6.03 20.65
N ALA A 288 -1.82 -6.30 21.58
CA ALA A 288 -2.28 -5.34 22.58
C ALA A 288 -1.13 -4.53 23.22
N GLY A 289 -1.34 -3.20 23.27
CA GLY A 289 -0.32 -2.25 23.74
C GLY A 289 0.81 -1.99 22.75
N GLY A 290 0.62 -2.26 21.46
CA GLY A 290 1.61 -1.97 20.42
C GLY A 290 2.81 -2.92 20.40
N LYS A 291 2.67 -4.12 20.97
CA LYS A 291 3.79 -5.06 21.17
C LYS A 291 3.95 -6.00 19.99
N LYS A 292 5.16 -6.52 19.80
CA LYS A 292 5.50 -7.52 18.77
C LYS A 292 5.11 -8.96 19.11
N HIS A 293 4.84 -9.24 20.37
CA HIS A 293 4.62 -10.60 20.86
C HIS A 293 3.30 -10.66 21.61
N ALA A 294 2.66 -11.82 21.54
CA ALA A 294 1.45 -12.11 22.28
C ALA A 294 1.64 -11.87 23.80
N PRO A 295 0.63 -11.36 24.51
CA PRO A 295 0.68 -11.21 25.96
C PRO A 295 1.04 -12.54 26.66
N GLY A 296 2.12 -12.53 27.46
CA GLY A 296 2.56 -13.70 28.24
C GLY A 296 3.61 -14.59 27.56
N MET A 297 4.02 -14.29 26.34
CA MET A 297 5.16 -14.95 25.70
C MET A 297 6.48 -14.42 26.30
N LYS A 298 7.34 -15.30 26.81
CA LYS A 298 8.71 -14.90 27.21
C LYS A 298 9.46 -14.50 25.94
N PRO A 299 10.20 -13.38 25.92
CA PRO A 299 11.06 -13.06 24.79
C PRO A 299 12.05 -14.21 24.61
N VAL A 300 12.01 -14.87 23.46
CA VAL A 300 13.03 -15.85 23.10
C VAL A 300 14.32 -15.09 22.92
N VAL A 301 15.28 -15.33 23.82
CA VAL A 301 16.66 -14.90 23.65
C VAL A 301 17.17 -15.63 22.40
N LYS A 302 17.28 -14.93 21.26
CA LYS A 302 18.00 -15.47 20.11
C LYS A 302 19.44 -15.71 20.55
N GLU A 303 19.83 -16.98 20.67
CA GLU A 303 21.25 -17.33 20.52
C GLU A 303 21.69 -16.83 19.14
N PRO A 304 22.86 -16.18 19.02
CA PRO A 304 23.32 -15.64 17.76
C PRO A 304 23.43 -16.78 16.75
N ALA A 305 22.74 -16.63 15.62
CA ALA A 305 22.85 -17.54 14.50
C ALA A 305 24.34 -17.72 14.15
N ALA A 306 24.80 -18.98 14.17
CA ALA A 306 26.13 -19.33 13.71
C ALA A 306 26.29 -18.80 12.28
N THR A 307 27.15 -17.79 12.13
CA THR A 307 27.37 -17.09 10.87
C THR A 307 28.27 -17.98 9.99
N LEU A 308 27.67 -18.86 9.21
CA LEU A 308 28.32 -19.44 8.03
C LEU A 308 27.71 -18.81 6.79
N GLY A 309 28.03 -17.53 6.60
CA GLY A 309 27.72 -16.77 5.41
C GLY A 309 28.82 -15.75 5.20
N ILE A 310 29.56 -15.89 4.10
CA ILE A 310 30.60 -14.93 3.71
C ILE A 310 29.91 -13.59 3.45
N ASN A 311 30.21 -12.59 4.27
CA ASN A 311 29.71 -11.24 4.13
C ASN A 311 30.49 -10.55 3.00
N ILE A 312 29.92 -10.51 1.80
CA ILE A 312 30.47 -9.72 0.69
C ILE A 312 29.79 -8.35 0.73
N PRO A 313 30.51 -7.26 1.06
CA PRO A 313 29.93 -5.93 1.03
C PRO A 313 29.56 -5.53 -0.42
N PRO A 314 28.52 -4.70 -0.60
CA PRO A 314 28.16 -4.21 -1.93
C PRO A 314 29.33 -3.42 -2.55
N PRO A 315 29.50 -3.47 -3.88
CA PRO A 315 30.60 -2.78 -4.55
C PRO A 315 30.53 -1.28 -4.27
N ALA A 316 31.68 -0.70 -3.90
CA ALA A 316 31.82 0.73 -3.70
C ALA A 316 31.49 1.48 -5.01
N ILE A 317 30.55 2.43 -4.95
CA ILE A 317 30.30 3.36 -6.04
C ILE A 317 31.51 4.31 -6.11
N ILE A 318 32.44 4.01 -7.01
CA ILE A 318 33.55 4.92 -7.33
C ILE A 318 32.96 6.00 -8.26
N PRO A 319 32.95 7.29 -7.87
CA PRO A 319 32.56 8.36 -8.79
C PRO A 319 33.54 8.40 -9.98
N PRO A 320 33.08 8.76 -11.19
CA PRO A 320 33.93 8.76 -12.37
C PRO A 320 35.12 9.70 -12.19
N PRO A 321 36.31 9.36 -12.75
CA PRO A 321 37.50 10.16 -12.60
C PRO A 321 37.28 11.54 -13.21
N THR A 322 37.67 12.56 -12.46
CA THR A 322 37.72 13.95 -12.91
C THR A 322 38.65 14.03 -14.13
N ALA A 323 38.16 14.60 -15.23
CA ALA A 323 38.95 14.82 -16.43
C ALA A 323 40.22 15.63 -16.10
N PRO A 324 41.38 15.30 -16.69
CA PRO A 324 42.62 16.02 -16.40
C PRO A 324 42.53 17.47 -16.87
N THR A 325 42.93 18.37 -15.97
CA THR A 325 43.13 19.79 -16.23
C THR A 325 44.11 20.01 -17.37
N ALA A 326 43.65 20.67 -18.42
CA ALA A 326 44.51 21.12 -19.52
C ALA A 326 45.53 22.16 -19.01
N PRO A 327 46.79 22.13 -19.47
CA PRO A 327 47.79 23.10 -19.07
C PRO A 327 47.45 24.49 -19.62
N THR A 328 47.69 25.48 -18.76
CA THR A 328 47.41 26.90 -18.95
C THR A 328 48.24 27.45 -20.12
N ALA A 329 47.58 27.85 -21.21
CA ALA A 329 48.20 28.64 -22.27
C ALA A 329 48.15 30.15 -21.90
N PRO A 330 49.20 30.94 -22.17
CA PRO A 330 49.23 32.34 -21.79
C PRO A 330 48.25 33.18 -22.62
N LEU A 331 47.53 34.06 -21.93
CA LEU A 331 46.55 35.01 -22.46
C LEU A 331 47.19 35.90 -23.55
N LYS A 332 46.61 35.92 -24.75
CA LYS A 332 46.84 36.97 -25.75
C LYS A 332 45.77 38.07 -25.62
N PRO A 333 46.10 39.35 -25.87
CA PRO A 333 45.23 40.47 -25.53
C PRO A 333 43.97 40.54 -26.41
N ILE A 334 42.89 40.98 -25.78
CA ILE A 334 41.56 41.24 -26.35
C ILE A 334 41.67 42.32 -27.45
N LEU A 335 41.21 41.99 -28.66
CA LEU A 335 40.87 42.96 -29.70
C LEU A 335 39.35 43.11 -29.76
N THR A 336 38.90 44.36 -29.74
CA THR A 336 37.51 44.81 -29.77
C THR A 336 36.81 44.50 -31.10
N PRO A 337 35.47 44.38 -31.12
CA PRO A 337 34.73 43.97 -32.31
C PRO A 337 34.49 45.12 -33.28
N ARG A 338 34.57 44.85 -34.58
CA ARG A 338 34.13 45.75 -35.67
C ARG A 338 33.10 45.04 -36.58
N PRO A 339 32.09 45.74 -37.14
CA PRO A 339 30.83 45.15 -37.59
C PRO A 339 30.87 44.40 -38.93
N THR A 340 29.80 43.63 -39.10
CA THR A 340 29.40 42.76 -40.21
C THR A 340 29.16 43.46 -41.55
N ALA A 341 29.48 42.75 -42.63
CA ALA A 341 28.86 42.88 -43.96
C ALA A 341 28.93 41.51 -44.70
N PRO A 342 28.02 41.23 -45.65
CA PRO A 342 27.45 39.89 -45.87
C PRO A 342 28.11 39.11 -47.01
N VAL A 343 28.10 37.78 -46.92
CA VAL A 343 28.49 36.91 -48.05
C VAL A 343 27.43 35.83 -48.31
N LYS A 344 27.16 35.67 -49.61
CA LYS A 344 26.15 34.88 -50.34
C LYS A 344 25.98 33.41 -49.92
N PRO A 345 24.79 32.82 -50.19
CA PRO A 345 24.48 31.42 -49.90
C PRO A 345 25.10 30.45 -50.92
N ALA A 346 25.57 29.30 -50.42
CA ALA A 346 25.97 28.13 -51.20
C ALA A 346 25.04 26.94 -50.88
N PRO A 347 24.91 25.96 -51.80
CA PRO A 347 23.64 25.29 -52.08
C PRO A 347 23.30 24.09 -51.19
N ILE A 348 22.00 23.80 -51.16
CA ILE A 348 21.33 22.68 -50.52
C ILE A 348 21.92 21.35 -51.01
N ALA A 349 22.52 20.59 -50.09
CA ALA A 349 22.86 19.19 -50.30
C ALA A 349 21.82 18.32 -49.58
N THR A 350 21.16 17.49 -50.38
CA THR A 350 20.13 16.52 -50.01
C THR A 350 20.66 15.47 -49.04
N GLN A 351 19.90 15.22 -47.98
CA GLN A 351 20.10 14.10 -47.06
C GLN A 351 19.88 12.78 -47.81
N ASN A 352 20.87 11.89 -47.76
CA ASN A 352 20.69 10.46 -48.01
C ASN A 352 21.20 9.70 -46.79
N SER A 353 20.30 9.33 -45.90
CA SER A 353 20.55 8.36 -44.83
C SER A 353 20.42 6.94 -45.39
N SER A 354 21.54 6.34 -45.78
CA SER A 354 21.64 4.91 -46.08
C SER A 354 21.98 4.14 -44.81
N GLY A 355 20.97 3.50 -44.21
CA GLY A 355 21.12 2.71 -42.99
C GLY A 355 19.86 1.92 -42.64
N PHE A 356 19.27 1.23 -43.61
CA PHE A 356 18.19 0.27 -43.37
C PHE A 356 18.61 -1.08 -43.96
N VAL A 357 18.75 -2.08 -43.09
CA VAL A 357 19.03 -3.46 -43.48
C VAL A 357 17.70 -4.11 -43.86
N PRO A 358 17.50 -4.62 -45.11
CA PRO A 358 16.27 -5.31 -45.46
C PRO A 358 16.29 -6.73 -44.88
N LEU A 359 15.26 -7.09 -44.11
CA LEU A 359 14.97 -8.47 -43.76
C LEU A 359 14.59 -9.25 -45.04
N LYS A 360 15.25 -10.39 -45.24
CA LYS A 360 14.99 -11.36 -46.32
C LYS A 360 13.53 -11.87 -46.22
N PRO A 361 12.82 -12.06 -47.35
CA PRO A 361 11.49 -12.69 -47.31
C PRO A 361 11.62 -14.17 -46.94
N VAL A 362 10.94 -14.58 -45.87
CA VAL A 362 10.70 -15.99 -45.56
C VAL A 362 9.65 -16.51 -46.55
N ALA A 363 9.93 -17.63 -47.20
CA ALA A 363 9.01 -18.31 -48.10
C ALA A 363 7.76 -18.73 -47.32
N SER A 364 6.61 -18.15 -47.71
CA SER A 364 5.30 -18.49 -47.18
C SER A 364 4.83 -19.84 -47.73
N SER A 365 4.64 -20.82 -46.84
CA SER A 365 3.79 -21.99 -47.12
C SER A 365 2.34 -21.56 -47.28
N LYS A 366 1.71 -21.93 -48.39
CA LYS A 366 0.29 -21.69 -48.69
C LYS A 366 -0.64 -22.26 -47.59
N PRO A 367 -1.63 -21.51 -47.09
CA PRO A 367 -2.86 -22.10 -46.58
C PRO A 367 -3.79 -22.39 -47.77
N LYS A 368 -4.21 -23.65 -47.91
CA LYS A 368 -5.46 -23.96 -48.62
C LYS A 368 -6.62 -23.72 -47.65
N GLU A 369 -7.73 -23.25 -48.20
CA GLU A 369 -9.05 -23.03 -47.59
C GLU A 369 -9.35 -21.59 -47.15
N GLY A 370 -10.22 -20.96 -47.94
CA GLY A 370 -10.83 -19.67 -47.64
C GLY A 370 -12.00 -19.81 -46.66
N PHE A 371 -12.28 -18.69 -46.01
CA PHE A 371 -13.37 -18.46 -45.07
C PHE A 371 -14.73 -18.97 -45.61
N LYS A 372 -15.39 -19.87 -44.87
CA LYS A 372 -16.79 -20.28 -45.11
C LYS A 372 -17.72 -19.46 -44.20
N PRO A 373 -18.80 -18.85 -44.72
CA PRO A 373 -19.81 -18.19 -43.89
C PRO A 373 -20.54 -19.18 -42.98
N ILE A 374 -20.93 -18.73 -41.79
CA ILE A 374 -21.71 -19.48 -40.80
C ILE A 374 -23.12 -19.76 -41.38
N PRO A 375 -23.66 -21.00 -41.27
CA PRO A 375 -25.01 -21.30 -41.75
C PRO A 375 -26.08 -20.60 -40.91
N LYS A 376 -27.18 -20.18 -41.56
CA LYS A 376 -28.38 -19.63 -40.90
C LYS A 376 -28.95 -20.63 -39.90
N ALA A 377 -29.45 -20.11 -38.78
CA ALA A 377 -30.18 -20.90 -37.79
C ALA A 377 -31.40 -21.59 -38.44
N PRO A 378 -31.73 -22.83 -38.05
CA PRO A 378 -32.87 -23.56 -38.59
C PRO A 378 -34.20 -22.88 -38.22
N ASP A 379 -35.19 -23.02 -39.11
CA ASP A 379 -36.54 -22.50 -38.90
C ASP A 379 -37.14 -23.11 -37.61
N GLY A 380 -37.50 -22.24 -36.65
CA GLY A 380 -38.04 -22.63 -35.35
C GLY A 380 -37.24 -22.14 -34.13
N PHE A 381 -36.15 -21.39 -34.31
CA PHE A 381 -35.41 -20.82 -33.17
C PHE A 381 -36.19 -19.66 -32.52
N ILE A 382 -36.75 -19.90 -31.34
CA ILE A 382 -37.39 -18.86 -30.51
C ILE A 382 -36.33 -18.30 -29.54
N PRO A 383 -35.93 -17.02 -29.67
CA PRO A 383 -35.02 -16.41 -28.71
C PRO A 383 -35.73 -16.19 -27.37
N VAL A 384 -35.11 -16.68 -26.29
CA VAL A 384 -35.56 -16.47 -24.92
C VAL A 384 -35.45 -14.96 -24.59
N LYS A 385 -36.57 -14.31 -24.28
CA LYS A 385 -36.57 -12.93 -23.77
C LYS A 385 -35.85 -12.88 -22.43
N LYS A 386 -34.87 -11.99 -22.30
CA LYS A 386 -34.35 -11.54 -21.00
C LYS A 386 -35.54 -11.05 -20.15
N LYS A 387 -35.63 -11.54 -18.92
CA LYS A 387 -36.47 -10.92 -17.89
C LYS A 387 -35.76 -9.67 -17.40
N ASP A 388 -36.49 -8.56 -17.42
CA ASP A 388 -36.18 -7.33 -16.69
C ASP A 388 -36.24 -7.55 -15.17
#